data_AF-A0AAU9RSW9-F1
#
_entry.id   AF-A0AAU9RSW9-F1
#
_cell.length_a   1.000
_cell.length_b   1.000
_cell.length_c   1.000
_cell.angle_alpha   90.00
_cell.angle_beta   90.00
_cell.angle_gamma   90.00
#
_symmetry.space_group_name_H-M   'P 1'
#
loop_
_entity.id
_entity.type
_entity.pdbx_description
1 polymer ?
#
loop_
_entity_poly.entity_id
_entity_poly.type
_entity_poly.pdbx_seq_one_letter_code
_entity_poly.pdbx_strand_id
1 'polypeptide(L)'
;MTGPVANAAYIAIADTPSFIFLWVGDGLGLEQGRQCLKKWGFRRCEDICWVKTNKTNATPGLRHDSHTLFQRSKEHCLMGIKGTVRRSTDGHIIHANIDTDVIIAEEPPYGSTAKPEDMYRIIEHFALGRRRIELFGEDHNIRSGWLTVGKGLSSSNFNSEAYVRNFSDKDGKVWQGGGGRNPPPEAPHLVLTTPEIELLRPKSPMKNQQQMQQQSASISLTPSNSTNKLATLNSPQNPNAIGLNQEASSSNFSGPGPWAPPAEGFKGREGGNMGPDDRQMEITEILNLIEH
;
A
#
# COMPACT_ATOMS: atom_id res chain seq x y z
N MET A 1 8.03 -4.51 -22.37
CA MET A 1 6.86 -3.74 -22.81
C MET A 1 7.32 -2.38 -23.32
N THR A 2 7.36 -2.18 -24.63
CA THR A 2 7.36 -0.86 -25.28
C THR A 2 5.96 -0.69 -25.87
N GLY A 3 5.05 -0.11 -25.09
CA GLY A 3 3.64 0.01 -25.44
C GLY A 3 2.91 0.99 -24.51
N PRO A 4 1.58 1.19 -24.68
CA PRO A 4 0.79 2.26 -24.04
C PRO A 4 0.94 2.34 -22.51
N VAL A 5 1.19 1.20 -21.87
CA VAL A 5 1.40 1.08 -20.42
C VAL A 5 2.64 1.86 -19.95
N ALA A 6 3.61 2.19 -20.79
CA ALA A 6 4.81 2.93 -20.35
C ALA A 6 4.64 4.46 -20.28
N ASN A 7 3.49 5.00 -20.75
CA ASN A 7 3.29 6.45 -20.86
C ASN A 7 2.98 7.14 -19.51
N ALA A 8 3.37 8.41 -19.44
CA ALA A 8 3.40 9.24 -18.22
C ALA A 8 2.02 9.69 -17.70
N ALA A 9 0.94 9.41 -18.44
CA ALA A 9 -0.42 9.88 -18.15
C ALA A 9 -0.93 9.51 -16.75
N TYR A 10 -0.60 8.30 -16.27
CA TYR A 10 -1.08 7.80 -14.97
C TYR A 10 -0.50 8.55 -13.76
N ILE A 11 0.67 9.19 -13.94
CA ILE A 11 1.30 9.96 -12.86
C ILE A 11 0.45 11.18 -12.51
N ALA A 12 -0.17 11.80 -13.52
CA ALA A 12 -0.87 13.08 -13.39
C ALA A 12 -2.23 12.97 -12.68
N ILE A 13 -2.90 11.82 -12.73
CA ILE A 13 -4.22 11.63 -12.08
C ILE A 13 -4.17 11.07 -10.66
N ALA A 14 -3.03 10.49 -10.28
CA ALA A 14 -2.93 9.82 -8.99
C ALA A 14 -2.74 10.86 -7.87
N ASP A 15 -3.77 11.00 -7.05
CA ASP A 15 -3.72 11.79 -5.82
C ASP A 15 -2.70 11.29 -4.81
N THR A 16 -2.42 12.10 -3.79
CA THR A 16 -1.52 11.73 -2.70
C THR A 16 -2.22 11.90 -1.34
N PRO A 17 -2.57 10.82 -0.61
CA PRO A 17 -2.24 9.43 -0.90
C PRO A 17 -3.16 8.76 -1.92
N SER A 18 -2.63 7.74 -2.62
CA SER A 18 -3.42 6.86 -3.49
C SER A 18 -2.78 5.48 -3.62
N PHE A 19 -3.55 4.55 -4.18
CA PHE A 19 -3.14 3.18 -4.42
C PHE A 19 -3.33 2.83 -5.90
N ILE A 20 -2.48 1.94 -6.39
CA ILE A 20 -2.59 1.37 -7.74
C ILE A 20 -2.57 -0.15 -7.63
N PHE A 21 -3.39 -0.81 -8.44
CA PHE A 21 -3.47 -2.26 -8.55
C PHE A 21 -3.17 -2.60 -10.01
N LEU A 22 -2.01 -3.19 -10.25
CA LEU A 22 -1.47 -3.43 -11.59
C LEU A 22 -1.40 -4.93 -11.87
N TRP A 23 -2.30 -5.41 -12.73
CA TRP A 23 -2.20 -6.76 -13.29
C TRP A 23 -0.96 -6.87 -14.18
N VAL A 24 -0.07 -7.82 -13.85
CA VAL A 24 1.23 -8.01 -14.54
C VAL A 24 1.38 -9.40 -15.17
N GLY A 25 0.32 -10.21 -15.15
CA GLY A 25 0.36 -11.58 -15.64
C GLY A 25 1.26 -12.48 -14.79
N ASP A 26 1.98 -13.39 -15.43
CA ASP A 26 2.66 -14.51 -14.75
C ASP A 26 4.15 -14.66 -15.10
N GLY A 27 4.72 -13.69 -15.82
CA GLY A 27 6.08 -13.76 -16.36
C GLY A 27 6.87 -12.45 -16.23
N LEU A 28 7.45 -11.99 -17.35
CA LEU A 28 8.29 -10.77 -17.39
C LEU A 28 7.59 -9.50 -16.89
N GLY A 29 6.25 -9.49 -16.88
CA GLY A 29 5.46 -8.38 -16.35
C GLY A 29 5.72 -8.12 -14.86
N LEU A 30 6.13 -9.12 -14.06
CA LEU A 30 6.46 -8.91 -12.65
C LEU A 30 7.58 -7.88 -12.47
N GLU A 31 8.66 -8.00 -13.24
CA GLU A 31 9.78 -7.09 -13.15
C GLU A 31 9.47 -5.75 -13.82
N GLN A 32 8.85 -5.78 -15.00
CA GLN A 32 8.47 -4.56 -15.73
C GLN A 32 7.44 -3.73 -14.95
N GLY A 33 6.47 -4.38 -14.28
CA GLY A 33 5.48 -3.73 -13.45
C GLY A 33 6.09 -3.02 -12.24
N ARG A 34 7.11 -3.61 -11.60
CA ARG A 34 7.86 -2.92 -10.52
C ARG A 34 8.56 -1.66 -11.03
N GLN A 35 9.13 -1.72 -12.23
CA GLN A 35 9.75 -0.57 -12.88
C GLN A 35 8.70 0.51 -13.20
N CYS A 36 7.52 0.13 -13.69
CA CYS A 36 6.39 1.04 -13.89
C CYS A 36 5.96 1.72 -12.58
N LEU A 37 5.73 0.95 -11.51
CA LEU A 37 5.37 1.51 -10.19
C LEU A 37 6.39 2.56 -9.73
N LYS A 38 7.69 2.21 -9.81
CA LYS A 38 8.79 3.14 -9.47
C LYS A 38 8.75 4.40 -10.34
N LYS A 39 8.61 4.25 -11.66
CA LYS A 39 8.51 5.37 -12.61
C LYS A 39 7.32 6.28 -12.29
N TRP A 40 6.21 5.69 -11.82
CA TRP A 40 4.99 6.42 -11.50
C TRP A 40 4.93 6.99 -10.08
N GLY A 41 6.00 6.84 -9.29
CA GLY A 41 6.09 7.35 -7.92
C GLY A 41 5.34 6.50 -6.88
N PHE A 42 5.01 5.26 -7.22
CA PHE A 42 4.42 4.29 -6.30
C PHE A 42 5.50 3.38 -5.72
N ARG A 43 5.41 3.10 -4.43
CA ARG A 43 6.18 2.03 -3.78
C ARG A 43 5.34 0.77 -3.80
N ARG A 44 5.85 -0.34 -4.33
CA ARG A 44 5.16 -1.63 -4.22
C ARG A 44 4.97 -1.98 -2.74
N CYS A 45 3.75 -2.30 -2.34
CA CYS A 45 3.38 -2.64 -0.97
C CYS A 45 2.81 -4.05 -0.81
N GLU A 46 2.08 -4.58 -1.79
CA GLU A 46 1.56 -5.97 -1.79
C GLU A 46 1.67 -6.62 -3.19
N ASP A 47 1.45 -7.94 -3.25
CA ASP A 47 1.37 -8.74 -4.49
C ASP A 47 0.20 -9.72 -4.37
N ILE A 48 -0.94 -9.36 -4.97
CA ILE A 48 -2.15 -10.19 -4.91
C ILE A 48 -2.05 -11.27 -5.98
N CYS A 49 -2.04 -12.53 -5.56
CA CYS A 49 -1.97 -13.68 -6.44
C CYS A 49 -3.37 -14.22 -6.77
N TRP A 50 -3.75 -14.19 -8.05
CA TRP A 50 -4.91 -14.93 -8.52
C TRP A 50 -4.49 -16.33 -8.94
N VAL A 51 -4.80 -17.31 -8.10
CA VAL A 51 -4.57 -18.74 -8.36
C VAL A 51 -5.76 -19.31 -9.11
N LYS A 52 -5.48 -19.96 -10.24
CA LYS A 52 -6.49 -20.50 -11.14
C LYS A 52 -6.65 -21.99 -10.93
N THR A 53 -7.85 -22.41 -10.57
CA THR A 53 -8.19 -23.84 -10.45
C THR A 53 -8.65 -24.41 -11.79
N ASN A 54 -8.59 -25.73 -11.92
CA ASN A 54 -8.99 -26.48 -13.11
C ASN A 54 -9.98 -27.60 -12.75
N LYS A 55 -10.86 -27.34 -11.78
CA LYS A 55 -11.82 -28.34 -11.26
C LYS A 55 -12.81 -28.80 -12.32
N THR A 56 -13.23 -27.88 -13.20
CA THR A 56 -14.24 -28.11 -14.24
C THR A 56 -13.63 -28.71 -15.49
N ASN A 57 -12.40 -28.32 -15.81
CA ASN A 57 -11.67 -28.82 -16.97
C ASN A 57 -10.24 -29.17 -16.58
N ALA A 58 -10.08 -30.38 -16.06
CA ALA A 58 -8.78 -30.96 -15.70
C ALA A 58 -7.99 -31.34 -16.97
N THR A 59 -7.78 -30.41 -17.90
CA THR A 59 -6.98 -30.69 -19.09
C THR A 59 -5.49 -30.72 -18.69
N PRO A 60 -4.74 -31.80 -18.96
CA PRO A 60 -3.36 -31.96 -18.48
C PRO A 60 -2.30 -31.02 -19.10
N GLY A 61 -2.63 -30.16 -20.07
CA GLY A 61 -1.61 -29.68 -21.01
C GLY A 61 -1.64 -28.21 -21.46
N LEU A 62 -2.52 -27.35 -20.94
CA LEU A 62 -2.82 -26.13 -21.69
C LEU A 62 -1.82 -24.97 -21.60
N ARG A 63 -0.77 -25.00 -20.76
CA ARG A 63 0.24 -23.92 -20.72
C ARG A 63 1.64 -24.40 -20.29
N HIS A 64 2.18 -25.45 -20.90
CA HIS A 64 3.61 -25.68 -20.81
C HIS A 64 4.30 -24.79 -21.85
N ASP A 65 4.68 -23.59 -21.42
CA ASP A 65 5.60 -22.75 -22.19
C ASP A 65 6.99 -23.40 -22.07
N SER A 66 7.61 -23.75 -23.21
CA SER A 66 8.95 -24.36 -23.26
C SER A 66 10.04 -23.47 -22.62
N HIS A 67 9.75 -22.19 -22.40
CA HIS A 67 10.62 -21.24 -21.71
C HIS A 67 10.39 -21.20 -20.18
N THR A 68 9.55 -22.09 -19.63
CA THR A 68 9.22 -22.13 -18.20
C THR A 68 9.48 -23.50 -17.59
N LEU A 69 10.03 -23.52 -16.37
CA LEU A 69 10.31 -24.77 -15.65
C LEU A 69 9.07 -25.37 -15.00
N PHE A 70 8.10 -24.52 -14.64
CA PHE A 70 6.86 -24.90 -13.99
C PHE A 70 5.69 -24.37 -14.80
N GLN A 71 4.60 -25.14 -14.83
CA GLN A 71 3.32 -24.67 -15.34
C GLN A 71 2.87 -23.45 -14.55
N ARG A 72 2.55 -22.37 -15.26
CA ARG A 72 2.01 -21.15 -14.66
C ARG A 72 0.50 -21.29 -14.49
N SER A 73 0.05 -21.31 -13.25
CA SER A 73 -1.37 -21.45 -12.86
C SER A 73 -1.87 -20.25 -12.03
N LYS A 74 -1.18 -19.12 -12.09
CA LYS A 74 -1.57 -17.91 -11.39
C LYS A 74 -1.13 -16.65 -12.11
N GLU A 75 -1.88 -15.57 -11.93
CA GLU A 75 -1.50 -14.22 -12.32
C GLU A 75 -1.24 -13.35 -11.09
N HIS A 76 -0.41 -12.32 -11.26
CA HIS A 76 -0.06 -11.37 -10.20
C HIS A 76 -0.70 -10.01 -10.45
N CYS A 77 -1.19 -9.40 -9.38
CA CYS A 77 -1.60 -8.00 -9.33
C CYS A 77 -0.75 -7.27 -8.30
N LEU A 78 0.21 -6.47 -8.77
CA LEU A 78 1.08 -5.69 -7.90
C LEU A 78 0.31 -4.50 -7.34
N MET A 79 0.33 -4.35 -6.01
CA MET A 79 -0.23 -3.19 -5.34
C MET A 79 0.87 -2.17 -5.05
N GLY A 80 0.64 -0.91 -5.40
CA GLY A 80 1.52 0.21 -5.11
C GLY A 80 0.84 1.27 -4.25
N ILE A 81 1.62 1.97 -3.41
CA ILE A 81 1.20 3.13 -2.62
C ILE A 81 1.97 4.39 -3.03
N LYS A 82 1.25 5.49 -3.25
CA LYS A 82 1.79 6.85 -3.38
C LYS A 82 1.44 7.64 -2.13
N GLY A 83 2.37 8.47 -1.63
CA GLY A 83 2.21 9.18 -0.36
C GLY A 83 2.50 8.32 0.87
N THR A 84 1.96 8.74 2.02
CA THR A 84 2.18 8.09 3.32
C THR A 84 0.84 7.82 4.00
N VAL A 85 0.50 6.55 4.19
CA VAL A 85 -0.68 6.12 4.93
C VAL A 85 -0.25 5.15 6.03
N ARG A 86 -0.70 5.39 7.25
CA ARG A 86 -0.36 4.61 8.45
C ARG A 86 -1.61 3.93 8.98
N ARG A 87 -1.60 2.59 9.01
CA ARG A 87 -2.71 1.77 9.52
C ARG A 87 -3.22 2.16 10.91
N SER A 88 -2.34 2.68 11.76
CA SER A 88 -2.68 3.09 13.14
C SER A 88 -3.43 4.40 13.25
N THR A 89 -3.27 5.32 12.29
CA THR A 89 -3.80 6.70 12.37
C THR A 89 -4.73 7.06 11.22
N ASP A 90 -4.58 6.43 10.06
CA ASP A 90 -5.31 6.75 8.84
C ASP A 90 -6.41 5.72 8.53
N GLY A 91 -7.12 5.28 9.58
CA GLY A 91 -8.23 4.33 9.46
C GLY A 91 -9.40 4.85 8.61
N HIS A 92 -9.54 6.18 8.49
CA HIS A 92 -10.50 6.85 7.61
C HIS A 92 -10.12 6.79 6.13
N ILE A 93 -8.90 6.36 5.80
CA ILE A 93 -8.43 6.18 4.42
C ILE A 93 -8.39 4.71 4.05
N ILE A 94 -7.94 3.86 4.98
CA ILE A 94 -7.79 2.43 4.75
C ILE A 94 -8.34 1.56 5.88
N HIS A 95 -8.97 0.45 5.50
CA HIS A 95 -9.22 -0.70 6.38
C HIS A 95 -8.28 -1.83 5.97
N ALA A 96 -7.06 -1.81 6.51
CA ALA A 96 -6.09 -2.86 6.23
C ALA A 96 -6.48 -4.20 6.89
N ASN A 97 -5.99 -5.30 6.31
CA ASN A 97 -6.12 -6.65 6.84
C ASN A 97 -7.55 -7.21 6.89
N ILE A 98 -8.48 -6.63 6.10
CA ILE A 98 -9.82 -7.20 5.89
C ILE A 98 -9.75 -8.43 4.98
N ASP A 99 -9.05 -8.30 3.86
CA ASP A 99 -8.89 -9.36 2.86
C ASP A 99 -7.44 -9.86 2.80
N THR A 100 -7.27 -11.06 2.25
CA THR A 100 -5.97 -11.67 1.96
C THR A 100 -5.45 -11.29 0.58
N ASP A 101 -4.15 -11.50 0.34
CA ASP A 101 -3.46 -11.28 -0.93
C ASP A 101 -3.57 -12.47 -1.91
N VAL A 102 -4.60 -13.31 -1.76
CA VAL A 102 -4.84 -14.47 -2.62
C VAL A 102 -6.29 -14.50 -3.05
N ILE A 103 -6.52 -14.67 -4.36
CA ILE A 103 -7.82 -14.96 -4.96
C ILE A 103 -7.74 -16.37 -5.55
N ILE A 104 -8.69 -17.24 -5.23
CA ILE A 104 -8.77 -18.59 -5.79
C ILE A 104 -10.07 -18.69 -6.58
N ALA A 105 -9.96 -18.80 -7.90
CA ALA A 105 -11.11 -18.96 -8.79
C ALA A 105 -10.78 -19.93 -9.93
N GLU A 106 -11.80 -20.45 -10.59
CA GLU A 106 -11.62 -21.32 -11.75
C GLU A 106 -10.98 -20.55 -12.93
N GLU A 107 -10.15 -21.23 -13.72
CA GLU A 107 -9.64 -20.68 -14.98
C GLU A 107 -10.83 -20.20 -15.86
N PRO A 108 -10.80 -18.95 -16.35
CA PRO A 108 -11.84 -18.47 -17.26
C PRO A 108 -11.93 -19.29 -18.54
N PRO A 109 -13.06 -19.20 -19.28
CA PRO A 109 -13.18 -19.80 -20.60
C PRO A 109 -12.02 -19.39 -21.53
N TYR A 110 -11.61 -20.32 -22.40
CA TYR A 110 -10.52 -20.09 -23.35
C TYR A 110 -10.74 -18.81 -24.16
N GLY A 111 -9.71 -17.95 -24.22
CA GLY A 111 -9.76 -16.65 -24.90
C GLY A 111 -10.26 -15.49 -24.04
N SER A 112 -10.81 -15.76 -22.85
CA SER A 112 -11.21 -14.68 -21.92
C SER A 112 -9.99 -14.02 -21.27
N THR A 113 -10.00 -12.69 -21.22
CA THR A 113 -9.03 -11.84 -20.51
C THR A 113 -9.56 -11.39 -19.14
N ALA A 114 -10.82 -11.69 -18.84
CA ALA A 114 -11.53 -11.23 -17.65
C ALA A 114 -10.79 -11.62 -16.37
N LYS A 115 -10.72 -10.66 -15.46
CA LYS A 115 -10.12 -10.81 -14.13
C LYS A 115 -11.21 -11.16 -13.11
N PRO A 116 -10.85 -11.80 -11.97
CA PRO A 116 -11.84 -12.19 -10.98
C PRO A 116 -12.52 -10.97 -10.35
N GLU A 117 -13.85 -11.01 -10.21
CA GLU A 117 -14.64 -9.92 -9.63
C GLU A 117 -14.23 -9.60 -8.18
N ASP A 118 -13.73 -10.59 -7.45
CA ASP A 118 -13.23 -10.44 -6.07
C ASP A 118 -12.16 -9.34 -5.94
N MET A 119 -11.46 -9.00 -7.02
CA MET A 119 -10.53 -7.87 -7.03
C MET A 119 -11.21 -6.55 -6.66
N TYR A 120 -12.43 -6.29 -7.15
CA TYR A 120 -13.16 -5.08 -6.78
C TYR A 120 -13.48 -5.05 -5.28
N ARG A 121 -13.86 -6.19 -4.70
CA ARG A 121 -14.17 -6.31 -3.28
C ARG A 121 -12.95 -6.01 -2.41
N ILE A 122 -11.80 -6.59 -2.75
CA ILE A 122 -10.52 -6.34 -2.05
C ILE A 122 -10.19 -4.84 -2.08
N ILE A 123 -10.31 -4.19 -3.25
CA ILE A 123 -9.99 -2.76 -3.39
C ILE A 123 -10.98 -1.90 -2.61
N GLU A 124 -12.28 -2.19 -2.68
CA GLU A 124 -13.36 -1.43 -2.03
C GLU A 124 -13.33 -1.55 -0.51
N HIS A 125 -13.01 -2.73 0.03
CA HIS A 125 -12.82 -2.94 1.46
C HIS A 125 -11.54 -2.28 1.96
N PHE A 126 -10.44 -2.37 1.19
CA PHE A 126 -9.16 -1.83 1.61
C PHE A 126 -9.13 -0.30 1.59
N ALA A 127 -9.56 0.34 0.50
CA ALA A 127 -9.45 1.78 0.28
C ALA A 127 -10.82 2.48 0.35
N LEU A 128 -10.95 3.41 1.30
CA LEU A 128 -12.18 4.17 1.52
C LEU A 128 -12.36 5.33 0.54
N GLY A 129 -11.38 5.59 -0.34
CA GLY A 129 -11.51 6.58 -1.40
C GLY A 129 -12.57 6.20 -2.44
N ARG A 130 -13.53 7.09 -2.70
CA ARG A 130 -14.67 6.91 -3.62
C ARG A 130 -14.31 7.18 -5.09
N ARG A 131 -13.15 7.79 -5.35
CA ARG A 131 -12.65 8.09 -6.70
C ARG A 131 -11.83 6.89 -7.18
N ARG A 132 -12.50 5.94 -7.82
CA ARG A 132 -11.89 4.71 -8.34
C ARG A 132 -11.95 4.73 -9.86
N ILE A 133 -10.82 4.45 -10.51
CA ILE A 133 -10.70 4.43 -11.96
C ILE A 133 -10.19 3.04 -12.35
N GLU A 134 -10.87 2.40 -13.30
CA GLU A 134 -10.40 1.21 -13.98
C GLU A 134 -10.01 1.56 -15.40
N LEU A 135 -8.75 1.30 -15.72
CA LEU A 135 -8.18 1.55 -17.04
C LEU A 135 -8.13 0.24 -17.82
N PHE A 136 -8.35 0.33 -19.13
CA PHE A 136 -8.48 -0.80 -20.04
C PHE A 136 -9.68 -1.71 -19.75
N GLY A 137 -10.72 -1.18 -19.10
CA GLY A 137 -11.97 -1.92 -18.89
C GLY A 137 -12.80 -2.04 -20.17
N GLU A 138 -13.66 -3.04 -20.18
CA GLU A 138 -14.67 -3.32 -21.21
C GLU A 138 -16.09 -3.20 -20.62
N ASP A 139 -17.13 -3.41 -21.42
CA ASP A 139 -18.53 -3.30 -20.96
C ASP A 139 -18.83 -4.18 -19.74
N HIS A 140 -18.20 -5.36 -19.65
CA HIS A 140 -18.39 -6.28 -18.53
C HIS A 140 -17.72 -5.82 -17.23
N ASN A 141 -16.88 -4.78 -17.27
CA ASN A 141 -16.21 -4.18 -16.12
C ASN A 141 -16.99 -3.00 -15.51
N ILE A 142 -18.09 -2.57 -16.13
CA ILE A 142 -18.86 -1.41 -15.64
C ILE A 142 -19.44 -1.72 -14.25
N ARG A 143 -19.06 -0.90 -13.26
CA ARG A 143 -19.40 -1.10 -11.86
C ARG A 143 -19.75 0.21 -11.15
N SER A 144 -20.79 0.19 -10.33
CA SER A 144 -21.16 1.33 -9.47
C SER A 144 -19.99 1.74 -8.56
N GLY A 145 -19.68 3.03 -8.52
CA GLY A 145 -18.56 3.56 -7.74
C GLY A 145 -17.21 3.52 -8.45
N TRP A 146 -17.17 3.10 -9.71
CA TRP A 146 -15.98 3.10 -10.57
C TRP A 146 -16.19 3.96 -11.81
N LEU A 147 -15.13 4.62 -12.26
CA LEU A 147 -15.01 5.18 -13.60
C LEU A 147 -14.24 4.18 -14.46
N THR A 148 -14.92 3.56 -15.42
CA THR A 148 -14.32 2.59 -16.35
C THR A 148 -13.92 3.30 -17.63
N VAL A 149 -12.66 3.12 -18.06
CA VAL A 149 -12.10 3.74 -19.26
C VAL A 149 -11.39 2.67 -20.08
N GLY A 150 -11.77 2.50 -21.34
CA GLY A 150 -11.07 1.56 -22.23
C GLY A 150 -11.64 1.56 -23.65
N LYS A 151 -10.83 1.07 -24.60
CA LYS A 151 -11.22 0.98 -26.03
C LYS A 151 -12.29 -0.09 -26.29
N GLY A 152 -12.50 -1.01 -25.33
CA GLY A 152 -13.50 -2.08 -25.43
C GLY A 152 -14.89 -1.70 -24.93
N LEU A 153 -15.12 -0.42 -24.57
CA LEU A 153 -16.44 0.08 -24.20
C LEU A 153 -17.28 0.37 -25.45
N SER A 154 -18.55 -0.05 -25.44
CA SER A 154 -19.47 0.18 -26.56
C SER A 154 -20.10 1.58 -26.56
N SER A 155 -20.03 2.30 -25.43
CA SER A 155 -20.59 3.64 -25.29
C SER A 155 -19.88 4.45 -24.19
N SER A 156 -20.14 5.76 -24.13
CA SER A 156 -19.64 6.66 -23.09
C SER A 156 -20.77 7.51 -22.51
N ASN A 157 -20.76 7.66 -21.19
CA ASN A 157 -21.63 8.56 -20.44
C ASN A 157 -20.83 9.55 -19.56
N PHE A 158 -19.51 9.64 -19.78
CA PHE A 158 -18.65 10.41 -18.91
C PHE A 158 -18.93 11.91 -19.07
N ASN A 159 -19.24 12.56 -17.96
CA ASN A 159 -19.28 14.01 -17.84
C ASN A 159 -18.43 14.43 -16.64
N SER A 160 -17.36 15.19 -16.91
CA SER A 160 -16.37 15.62 -15.91
C SER A 160 -17.00 16.41 -14.78
N GLU A 161 -17.86 17.37 -15.09
CA GLU A 161 -18.45 18.28 -14.09
C GLU A 161 -19.39 17.50 -13.16
N ALA A 162 -20.20 16.60 -13.72
CA ALA A 162 -21.09 15.73 -12.96
C ALA A 162 -20.31 14.73 -12.11
N TYR A 163 -19.23 14.15 -12.65
CA TYR A 163 -18.37 13.25 -11.89
C TYR A 163 -17.75 13.96 -10.69
N VAL A 164 -17.11 15.11 -10.92
CA VAL A 164 -16.41 15.90 -9.89
C VAL A 164 -17.36 16.38 -8.78
N ARG A 165 -18.59 16.77 -9.14
CA ARG A 165 -19.63 17.20 -8.18
C ARG A 165 -19.97 16.15 -7.12
N ASN A 166 -19.77 14.86 -7.40
CA ASN A 166 -20.00 13.80 -6.40
C ASN A 166 -19.00 13.79 -5.24
N PHE A 167 -17.91 14.57 -5.37
CA PHE A 167 -16.76 14.58 -4.46
C PHE A 167 -16.41 15.98 -3.94
N SER A 168 -17.22 16.99 -4.28
CA SER A 168 -17.06 18.35 -3.76
C SER A 168 -17.73 18.51 -2.40
N ASP A 169 -17.19 19.39 -1.57
CA ASP A 169 -17.81 19.80 -0.31
C ASP A 169 -19.01 20.75 -0.54
N LYS A 170 -19.57 21.26 0.56
CA LYS A 170 -20.71 22.20 0.52
C LYS A 170 -20.41 23.51 -0.21
N ASP A 171 -19.13 23.88 -0.29
CA ASP A 171 -18.66 25.10 -0.96
C ASP A 171 -18.24 24.80 -2.42
N GLY A 172 -18.44 23.57 -2.91
CA GLY A 172 -18.04 23.13 -4.23
C GLY A 172 -16.54 22.84 -4.36
N LYS A 173 -15.78 22.85 -3.27
CA LYS A 173 -14.34 22.57 -3.30
C LYS A 173 -14.08 21.08 -3.29
N VAL A 174 -13.14 20.65 -4.10
CA VAL A 174 -12.66 19.27 -4.14
C VAL A 174 -11.33 19.21 -3.43
N TRP A 175 -11.17 18.21 -2.56
CA TRP A 175 -9.88 17.97 -1.95
C TRP A 175 -8.87 17.61 -3.03
N GLN A 176 -7.81 18.39 -3.14
CA GLN A 176 -6.67 18.12 -4.01
C GLN A 176 -5.53 17.57 -3.15
N GLY A 177 -5.00 16.40 -3.52
CA GLY A 177 -3.84 15.86 -2.83
C GLY A 177 -2.60 16.73 -3.01
N GLY A 178 -1.71 16.73 -2.04
CA GLY A 178 -0.48 17.53 -2.10
C GLY A 178 0.04 17.98 -0.74
N GLY A 179 1.27 18.49 -0.71
CA GLY A 179 1.88 19.08 0.50
C GLY A 179 2.14 18.10 1.66
N GLY A 180 2.14 16.79 1.38
CA GLY A 180 2.42 15.74 2.37
C GLY A 180 1.33 15.54 3.43
N ARG A 181 0.12 16.08 3.22
CA ARG A 181 -1.01 15.94 4.14
C ARG A 181 -2.03 14.93 3.61
N ASN A 182 -2.53 14.11 4.53
CA ASN A 182 -3.64 13.20 4.25
C ASN A 182 -4.98 13.96 4.26
N PRO A 183 -6.00 13.48 3.54
CA PRO A 183 -7.34 14.04 3.60
C PRO A 183 -7.89 13.93 5.02
N PRO A 184 -8.68 14.92 5.48
CA PRO A 184 -9.36 14.80 6.75
C PRO A 184 -10.45 13.73 6.70
N PRO A 185 -10.85 13.12 7.84
CA PRO A 185 -11.84 12.04 7.89
C PRO A 185 -13.19 12.36 7.23
N GLU A 186 -13.59 13.62 7.25
CA GLU A 186 -14.84 14.13 6.69
C GLU A 186 -14.74 14.51 5.21
N ALA A 187 -13.60 14.26 4.55
CA ALA A 187 -13.43 14.61 3.15
C ALA A 187 -14.51 13.94 2.27
N PRO A 188 -15.23 14.67 1.41
CA PRO A 188 -16.40 14.14 0.68
C PRO A 188 -16.08 12.97 -0.26
N HIS A 189 -14.82 12.83 -0.66
CA HIS A 189 -14.36 11.73 -1.50
C HIS A 189 -14.03 10.46 -0.72
N LEU A 190 -14.21 10.42 0.60
CA LEU A 190 -14.05 9.23 1.43
C LEU A 190 -15.41 8.62 1.76
N VAL A 191 -15.44 7.29 1.85
CA VAL A 191 -16.56 6.55 2.46
C VAL A 191 -16.44 6.68 3.96
N LEU A 192 -17.52 7.13 4.61
CA LEU A 192 -17.56 7.20 6.06
C LEU A 192 -17.67 5.79 6.66
N THR A 193 -16.91 5.55 7.73
CA THR A 193 -16.97 4.33 8.53
C THR A 193 -18.05 4.47 9.61
N THR A 194 -18.67 3.35 9.99
CA THR A 194 -19.65 3.32 11.10
C THR A 194 -18.99 2.82 12.39
N PRO A 195 -19.55 3.11 13.57
CA PRO A 195 -19.05 2.57 14.84
C PRO A 195 -18.96 1.04 14.84
N GLU A 196 -19.90 0.35 14.19
CA GLU A 196 -19.93 -1.12 14.11
C GLU A 196 -18.77 -1.64 13.25
N ILE A 197 -18.50 -1.02 12.10
CA ILE A 197 -17.34 -1.36 11.25
C ILE A 197 -16.05 -1.10 12.03
N GLU A 198 -15.97 0.04 12.73
CA GLU A 198 -14.82 0.34 13.58
C GLU A 198 -14.64 -0.68 14.69
N LEU A 199 -15.69 -1.24 15.28
CA LEU A 199 -15.56 -2.23 16.33
C LEU A 199 -15.09 -3.59 15.80
N LEU A 200 -15.49 -3.97 14.58
CA LEU A 200 -15.25 -5.30 14.02
C LEU A 200 -13.96 -5.38 13.19
N ARG A 201 -13.51 -4.28 12.59
CA ARG A 201 -12.34 -4.32 11.71
C ARG A 201 -11.05 -4.61 12.49
N PRO A 202 -10.09 -5.33 11.90
CA PRO A 202 -8.78 -5.54 12.51
C PRO A 202 -8.04 -4.22 12.77
N LYS A 203 -7.42 -4.09 13.95
CA LYS A 203 -6.59 -2.95 14.34
C LYS A 203 -5.31 -3.41 15.01
N SER A 204 -4.26 -2.59 14.93
CA SER A 204 -3.04 -2.82 15.70
C SER A 204 -3.32 -2.73 17.20
N PRO A 205 -2.71 -3.59 18.05
CA PRO A 205 -2.83 -3.48 19.50
C PRO A 205 -2.37 -2.10 20.00
N MET A 206 -3.09 -1.54 20.97
CA MET A 206 -2.69 -0.27 21.60
C MET A 206 -1.51 -0.51 22.55
N LYS A 207 -0.38 0.20 22.34
CA LYS A 207 0.82 0.09 23.19
C LYS A 207 0.56 0.37 24.69
N ASN A 208 -0.50 1.11 25.04
CA ASN A 208 -0.76 1.52 26.42
C ASN A 208 -1.63 0.53 27.23
N GLN A 209 -2.23 -0.50 26.63
CA GLN A 209 -2.99 -1.49 27.40
C GLN A 209 -2.10 -2.56 28.05
N GLN A 210 -0.93 -2.84 27.48
CA GLN A 210 0.00 -3.84 28.05
C GLN A 210 0.67 -3.36 29.35
N GLN A 211 0.82 -2.05 29.58
CA GLN A 211 1.39 -1.54 30.84
C GLN A 211 0.42 -1.63 32.03
N MET A 212 -0.90 -1.60 31.83
CA MET A 212 -1.85 -1.80 32.93
C MET A 212 -2.05 -3.28 33.30
N GLN A 213 -1.81 -4.21 32.37
CA GLN A 213 -2.00 -5.64 32.63
C GLN A 213 -0.78 -6.30 33.31
N GLN A 214 0.40 -5.67 33.29
CA GLN A 214 1.56 -6.10 34.07
C GLN A 214 1.56 -5.60 35.53
N GLN A 215 0.83 -4.53 35.87
CA GLN A 215 0.70 -4.08 37.27
C GLN A 215 -0.37 -4.82 38.08
N SER A 216 -1.25 -5.57 37.42
CA SER A 216 -2.32 -6.34 38.07
C SER A 216 -1.95 -7.80 38.37
N ALA A 217 -0.81 -8.28 37.86
CA ALA A 217 -0.31 -9.64 38.10
C ALA A 217 0.67 -9.76 39.30
N SER A 218 0.98 -8.65 39.99
CA SER A 218 1.91 -8.62 41.13
C SER A 218 1.24 -8.15 42.43
N ILE A 219 0.17 -8.83 42.84
CA ILE A 219 -0.27 -8.82 44.25
C ILE A 219 -0.25 -10.25 44.75
N SER A 220 0.92 -10.68 45.21
CA SER A 220 1.09 -11.92 45.96
C SER A 220 0.59 -11.74 47.39
N LEU A 221 -0.15 -12.74 47.87
CA LEU A 221 -0.70 -12.87 49.21
C LEU A 221 0.39 -12.98 50.28
N THR A 222 0.30 -12.18 51.36
CA THR A 222 0.87 -12.54 52.67
C THR A 222 -0.06 -12.06 53.79
N PRO A 223 -0.46 -12.91 54.75
CA PRO A 223 -1.17 -12.48 55.93
C PRO A 223 -0.20 -11.95 57.01
N SER A 224 -0.71 -11.01 57.79
CA SER A 224 -0.08 -10.32 58.90
C SER A 224 0.27 -11.22 60.09
N ASN A 225 1.44 -11.03 60.70
CA ASN A 225 1.53 -11.01 62.16
C ASN A 225 2.76 -10.25 62.71
N SER A 226 2.64 -9.94 63.99
CA SER A 226 3.22 -8.87 64.80
C SER A 226 4.64 -9.05 65.34
N THR A 227 5.28 -7.90 65.61
CA THR A 227 6.16 -7.54 66.75
C THR A 227 7.60 -8.05 66.88
N ASN A 228 8.47 -7.08 67.21
CA ASN A 228 9.67 -7.09 68.06
C ASN A 228 11.09 -7.07 67.44
N LYS A 229 11.79 -5.96 67.80
CA LYS A 229 13.18 -5.81 68.31
C LYS A 229 14.40 -5.93 67.37
N LEU A 230 15.08 -4.78 67.28
CA LEU A 230 16.52 -4.47 67.43
C LEU A 230 17.62 -5.53 67.16
N ALA A 231 18.60 -5.05 66.37
CA ALA A 231 20.06 -5.02 66.64
C ALA A 231 20.99 -6.14 66.15
N THR A 232 21.91 -5.69 65.28
CA THR A 232 23.39 -5.88 65.26
C THR A 232 24.06 -7.22 64.91
N LEU A 233 25.03 -7.06 63.99
CA LEU A 233 26.41 -7.59 63.94
C LEU A 233 26.74 -8.93 63.25
N ASN A 234 27.76 -8.79 62.39
CA ASN A 234 28.87 -9.70 62.04
C ASN A 234 28.76 -10.64 60.81
N SER A 235 29.49 -10.22 59.77
CA SER A 235 30.36 -11.01 58.86
C SER A 235 31.26 -12.02 59.63
N PRO A 236 31.79 -13.11 59.01
CA PRO A 236 32.72 -12.97 57.88
C PRO A 236 32.83 -14.14 56.85
N GLN A 237 33.68 -13.85 55.84
CA GLN A 237 34.50 -14.76 55.01
C GLN A 237 33.94 -15.34 53.68
N ASN A 238 34.52 -14.82 52.60
CA ASN A 238 34.65 -15.35 51.22
C ASN A 238 35.74 -16.46 51.19
N PRO A 239 36.07 -17.17 50.06
CA PRO A 239 35.66 -16.93 48.67
C PRO A 239 35.37 -18.17 47.78
N ASN A 240 35.00 -17.86 46.53
CA ASN A 240 35.04 -18.65 45.28
C ASN A 240 33.67 -19.05 44.71
N ALA A 241 33.20 -18.27 43.75
CA ALA A 241 32.66 -18.82 42.50
C ALA A 241 32.64 -17.72 41.42
N ILE A 242 33.25 -18.07 40.30
CA ILE A 242 33.41 -17.33 39.05
C ILE A 242 32.07 -17.31 38.29
N GLY A 243 31.75 -16.20 37.63
CA GLY A 243 30.64 -16.13 36.67
C GLY A 243 30.23 -14.71 36.32
N LEU A 244 31.07 -14.02 35.56
CA LEU A 244 30.85 -12.64 35.10
C LEU A 244 29.84 -12.58 33.95
N ASN A 245 29.11 -11.49 33.98
CA ASN A 245 28.03 -11.04 33.12
C ASN A 245 28.55 -10.47 31.79
N GLN A 246 27.67 -10.49 30.79
CA GLN A 246 27.38 -9.38 29.86
C GLN A 246 28.32 -9.06 28.66
N GLU A 247 27.69 -9.17 27.49
CA GLU A 247 27.72 -8.34 26.26
C GLU A 247 29.02 -8.00 25.51
N ALA A 248 29.01 -8.46 24.24
CA ALA A 248 29.19 -7.71 22.99
C ALA A 248 30.34 -6.69 22.85
N SER A 249 31.24 -6.97 21.90
CA SER A 249 31.63 -6.10 20.76
C SER A 249 32.69 -6.82 19.89
N SER A 250 32.42 -7.00 18.60
CA SER A 250 33.02 -6.29 17.46
C SER A 250 34.31 -6.93 16.90
N SER A 251 34.29 -7.24 15.60
CA SER A 251 35.49 -7.46 14.79
C SER A 251 35.55 -6.43 13.69
N ASN A 252 36.56 -5.56 13.81
CA ASN A 252 36.99 -4.55 12.87
C ASN A 252 37.44 -5.15 11.53
N PHE A 253 37.24 -4.41 10.43
CA PHE A 253 38.16 -4.46 9.30
C PHE A 253 38.52 -3.03 8.87
N SER A 254 39.82 -2.86 8.68
CA SER A 254 40.60 -1.63 8.52
C SER A 254 40.56 -1.06 7.09
N GLY A 255 40.59 0.27 6.98
CA GLY A 255 40.87 1.01 5.74
C GLY A 255 42.36 0.98 5.34
N PRO A 256 42.75 1.71 4.28
CA PRO A 256 43.05 3.15 4.46
C PRO A 256 42.59 4.08 3.30
N GLY A 257 42.33 5.37 3.62
CA GLY A 257 42.08 6.48 2.67
C GLY A 257 43.38 7.15 2.19
N PRO A 258 43.46 8.49 2.01
CA PRO A 258 42.47 9.53 1.67
C PRO A 258 42.93 10.42 0.46
N TRP A 259 42.14 11.40 0.01
CA TRP A 259 42.57 12.76 -0.45
C TRP A 259 41.38 13.60 -0.93
N ALA A 260 41.25 14.82 -0.38
CA ALA A 260 40.46 15.97 -0.84
C ALA A 260 41.31 17.23 -0.57
N PRO A 261 41.19 18.32 -1.36
CA PRO A 261 40.55 19.57 -0.86
C PRO A 261 40.02 20.49 -2.02
N PRO A 262 39.76 21.80 -1.83
CA PRO A 262 38.74 22.46 -1.00
C PRO A 262 37.81 23.39 -1.83
N ALA A 263 36.88 24.06 -1.15
CA ALA A 263 35.91 25.02 -1.69
C ALA A 263 36.51 26.40 -2.06
N GLU A 264 35.99 27.01 -3.12
CA GLU A 264 35.98 28.46 -3.35
C GLU A 264 34.61 28.90 -3.87
N GLY A 265 34.12 30.04 -3.39
CA GLY A 265 32.86 30.65 -3.80
C GLY A 265 33.05 31.65 -4.95
N PHE A 266 31.98 31.87 -5.72
CA PHE A 266 31.82 33.11 -6.48
C PHE A 266 30.34 33.44 -6.72
N LYS A 267 30.08 34.74 -6.72
CA LYS A 267 28.78 35.44 -6.79
C LYS A 267 28.08 35.27 -8.14
N GLY A 268 26.75 35.11 -8.07
CA GLY A 268 25.72 35.89 -8.78
C GLY A 268 25.64 35.82 -10.31
N ARG A 269 24.53 35.31 -10.83
CA ARG A 269 23.71 36.00 -11.84
C ARG A 269 22.30 35.45 -11.91
N GLU A 270 21.34 36.36 -11.92
CA GLU A 270 19.93 36.14 -12.20
C GLU A 270 19.74 35.48 -13.57
N GLY A 271 18.77 34.56 -13.64
CA GLY A 271 18.33 33.89 -14.85
C GLY A 271 17.11 33.05 -14.52
N GLY A 272 15.94 33.67 -14.60
CA GLY A 272 14.66 33.00 -14.40
C GLY A 272 14.53 31.82 -15.36
N ASN A 273 14.56 30.61 -14.81
CA ASN A 273 14.15 29.42 -15.53
C ASN A 273 12.87 28.94 -14.85
N MET A 274 11.74 29.19 -15.51
CA MET A 274 10.47 28.60 -15.10
C MET A 274 10.65 27.08 -15.10
N GLY A 275 10.50 26.48 -13.92
CA GLY A 275 10.40 25.03 -13.80
C GLY A 275 9.23 24.53 -14.65
N PRO A 276 9.23 23.26 -15.07
CA PRO A 276 8.11 22.72 -15.81
C PRO A 276 6.86 22.88 -14.95
N ASP A 277 5.84 23.54 -15.52
CA ASP A 277 4.49 23.59 -14.96
C ASP A 277 4.10 22.16 -14.51
N ASP A 278 3.83 21.99 -13.21
CA ASP A 278 3.02 20.89 -12.69
C ASP A 278 1.57 21.09 -13.17
N ARG A 279 1.35 21.10 -14.49
CA ARG A 279 0.01 21.03 -15.06
C ARG A 279 -0.50 19.62 -14.81
N GLN A 280 -1.38 19.49 -13.82
CA GLN A 280 -2.23 18.32 -13.67
C GLN A 280 -3.00 18.13 -14.98
N MET A 281 -2.73 17.05 -15.70
CA MET A 281 -3.52 16.66 -16.86
C MET A 281 -4.96 16.41 -16.41
N GLU A 282 -5.91 17.01 -17.12
CA GLU A 282 -7.33 16.74 -16.88
C GLU A 282 -7.66 15.30 -17.31
N ILE A 283 -8.65 14.69 -16.65
CA ILE A 283 -9.13 13.34 -17.01
C ILE A 283 -9.46 13.25 -18.50
N THR A 284 -9.96 14.33 -19.10
CA THR A 284 -10.26 14.47 -20.53
C THR A 284 -9.02 14.34 -21.41
N GLU A 285 -7.87 14.90 -21.03
CA GLU A 285 -6.61 14.76 -21.78
C GLU A 285 -6.08 13.32 -21.72
N ILE A 286 -6.41 12.59 -20.66
CA ILE A 286 -6.01 11.19 -20.47
C ILE A 286 -6.88 10.23 -21.28
N LEU A 287 -8.19 10.53 -21.41
CA LEU A 287 -9.05 9.83 -22.38
C LEU A 287 -8.46 9.97 -23.78
N ASN A 288 -8.05 11.18 -24.18
CA ASN A 288 -7.42 11.43 -25.49
C ASN A 288 -6.05 10.72 -25.66
N LEU A 289 -5.25 10.59 -24.59
CA LEU A 289 -3.97 9.85 -24.61
C LEU A 289 -4.14 8.34 -24.66
N ILE A 290 -5.25 7.82 -24.16
CA ILE A 290 -5.60 6.39 -24.27
C ILE A 290 -6.21 6.10 -25.64
N GLU A 291 -6.91 7.05 -26.26
CA GLU A 291 -7.51 6.90 -27.59
C GLU A 291 -6.46 6.79 -28.73
N HIS A 292 -5.32 7.47 -28.62
CA HIS A 292 -4.18 7.37 -29.56
C HIS A 292 -3.15 6.28 -29.20
#